data_AF-A0A176FE80-F1
#
_entry.id   AF-A0A176FE80-F1
#
_cell.length_a   1.000
_cell.length_b   1.000
_cell.length_c   1.000
_cell.angle_alpha   90.00
_cell.angle_beta   90.00
_cell.angle_gamma   90.00
#
_symmetry.space_group_name_H-M   'P 1'
#
loop_
_entity.id
_entity.type
_entity.pdbx_description
1 polymer ?
#
loop_
_entity_poly.entity_id
_entity_poly.type
_entity_poly.pdbx_seq_one_letter_code
_entity_poly.pdbx_strand_id
1 'polypeptide(L)' 'LLGLWAAELLGKTGEDANAYAVEVVKSDFEEAGHEDVVRKVANDLGDLADADTIRRKMDELLKVAKDQVMKEV' A
#
# COMPACT_ATOMS: atom_id res chain seq x y z
N LEU A 1 2.73 4.49 -2.56
CA LEU A 1 3.14 3.35 -3.42
C LEU A 1 2.36 2.06 -3.12
N LEU A 2 2.30 1.59 -1.88
CA LEU A 2 1.63 0.31 -1.54
C LEU A 2 0.15 0.26 -1.97
N GLY A 3 -0.61 1.32 -1.71
CA GLY A 3 -2.01 1.37 -2.11
C GLY A 3 -2.23 1.33 -3.63
N LEU A 4 -1.31 1.86 -4.44
CA LEU A 4 -1.40 1.74 -5.91
C LEU A 4 -1.16 0.30 -6.36
N TRP A 5 -0.18 -0.39 -5.77
CA TRP A 5 0.07 -1.81 -6.04
C TRP A 5 -1.14 -2.69 -5.69
N ALA A 6 -1.74 -2.45 -4.52
CA ALA A 6 -2.94 -3.18 -4.12
C ALA A 6 -4.15 -2.83 -5.01
N ALA A 7 -4.29 -1.57 -5.44
CA ALA A 7 -5.30 -1.17 -6.42
C ALA A 7 -5.15 -1.92 -7.74
N GLU A 8 -3.93 -2.08 -8.26
CA GLU A 8 -3.68 -2.83 -9.49
C GLU A 8 -4.10 -4.30 -9.35
N LEU A 9 -3.82 -4.95 -8.21
CA LEU A 9 -4.26 -6.31 -7.93
C LEU A 9 -5.79 -6.44 -7.86
N LEU A 10 -6.48 -5.41 -7.37
CA LEU A 10 -7.93 -5.30 -7.35
C LEU A 10 -8.53 -4.96 -8.73
N GLY A 11 -7.70 -4.79 -9.77
CA GLY A 11 -8.13 -4.39 -11.11
C GLY A 11 -8.58 -2.93 -11.22
N LYS A 12 -8.26 -2.10 -10.21
CA LYS A 12 -8.57 -0.67 -10.20
C LYS A 12 -7.57 0.09 -11.06
N THR A 13 -8.04 1.11 -11.78
CA THR A 13 -7.20 1.91 -12.69
C THR A 13 -7.57 3.39 -12.61
N GLY A 14 -6.67 4.26 -13.11
CA GLY A 14 -6.92 5.70 -13.18
C GLY A 14 -7.23 6.34 -11.83
N GLU A 15 -8.32 7.11 -11.76
CA GLU A 15 -8.75 7.78 -10.53
C GLU A 15 -9.15 6.80 -9.42
N ASP A 16 -9.69 5.63 -9.76
CA ASP A 16 -10.10 4.65 -8.74
C ASP A 16 -8.89 4.04 -8.02
N ALA A 17 -7.79 3.83 -8.76
CA ALA A 17 -6.53 3.41 -8.16
C ALA A 17 -5.92 4.49 -7.25
N ASN A 18 -5.98 5.76 -7.68
CA ASN A 18 -5.52 6.89 -6.87
C ASN A 18 -6.37 7.07 -5.60
N ALA A 19 -7.69 6.96 -5.71
CA ALA A 19 -8.60 7.04 -4.58
C ALA A 19 -8.31 5.93 -3.57
N TYR A 20 -8.17 4.70 -4.03
CA TYR A 20 -7.83 3.57 -3.16
C TYR A 20 -6.47 3.76 -2.50
N ALA A 21 -5.46 4.27 -3.22
CA ALA A 21 -4.17 4.56 -2.63
C ALA A 21 -4.25 5.60 -1.49
N VAL A 22 -5.09 6.62 -1.63
CA VAL A 22 -5.37 7.61 -0.58
C VAL A 22 -6.07 6.97 0.62
N GLU A 23 -7.03 6.07 0.40
CA GLU A 23 -7.69 5.33 1.48
C GLU A 23 -6.72 4.45 2.28
N VAL A 24 -5.78 3.79 1.61
CA VAL A 24 -4.74 2.98 2.26
C VAL A 24 -3.79 3.85 3.10
N VAL A 25 -3.46 5.06 2.65
CA VAL A 25 -2.68 6.00 3.49
C VAL A 25 -3.50 6.45 4.70
N LYS A 26 -4.81 6.66 4.52
CA LYS A 26 -5.71 7.04 5.61
C LYS A 26 -5.98 5.92 6.62
N SER A 27 -5.59 4.68 6.39
CA SER A 27 -5.70 3.64 7.42
C SER A 27 -4.56 3.64 8.43
N ASP A 28 -3.49 4.40 8.22
CA ASP A 28 -2.29 4.44 9.09
C ASP A 28 -2.48 5.31 10.35
N PHE A 29 -3.72 5.49 10.84
CA PHE A 29 -4.05 6.47 11.89
C PHE A 29 -4.42 5.88 13.26
N GLU A 30 -4.53 4.55 13.42
CA GLU A 30 -5.05 3.94 14.64
C GLU A 30 -3.96 3.36 15.57
N GLU A 31 -2.95 2.66 15.03
CA GLU A 31 -1.85 2.05 15.79
C GLU A 31 -0.47 2.58 15.36
N ALA A 32 0.52 2.51 16.26
CA ALA A 32 1.90 2.88 15.92
C ALA A 32 2.54 1.79 15.05
N GLY A 33 2.96 2.17 13.85
CA GLY A 33 3.53 1.24 12.86
C GLY A 33 2.59 1.08 11.67
N HIS A 34 2.76 0.01 10.90
CA HIS A 34 2.04 -0.16 9.63
C HIS A 34 1.05 -1.34 9.64
N GLU A 35 0.72 -1.89 10.81
CA GLU A 35 -0.08 -3.11 10.91
C GLU A 35 -1.56 -2.88 10.53
N ASP A 36 -2.11 -1.67 10.75
CA ASP A 36 -3.46 -1.32 10.29
C ASP A 36 -3.55 -1.29 8.76
N VAL A 37 -2.51 -0.76 8.12
CA VAL A 37 -2.39 -0.74 6.66
C VAL A 37 -2.30 -2.16 6.11
N VAL A 38 -1.48 -3.03 6.72
CA VAL A 38 -1.37 -4.44 6.32
C VAL A 38 -2.72 -5.15 6.48
N ARG A 39 -3.42 -4.94 7.60
CA ARG A 39 -4.73 -5.55 7.88
C ARG A 39 -5.79 -5.09 6.88
N LYS A 40 -5.87 -3.78 6.60
CA LYS A 40 -6.79 -3.24 5.59
C LYS A 40 -6.52 -3.86 4.22
N VAL A 41 -5.28 -3.80 3.75
CA VAL A 41 -4.91 -4.29 2.42
C VAL A 41 -5.12 -5.80 2.32
N ALA A 42 -4.82 -6.56 3.37
CA ALA A 42 -5.08 -8.01 3.40
C ALA A 42 -6.58 -8.32 3.32
N ASN A 43 -7.41 -7.56 4.05
CA ASN A 43 -8.87 -7.72 3.98
C ASN A 43 -9.42 -7.37 2.59
N ASP A 44 -8.88 -6.32 1.95
CA ASP A 44 -9.32 -5.90 0.62
C ASP A 44 -8.88 -6.89 -0.47
N LEU A 45 -7.64 -7.40 -0.39
CA LEU A 45 -7.06 -8.31 -1.38
C LEU A 45 -7.56 -9.76 -1.24
N GLY A 46 -7.97 -10.18 -0.04
CA GLY A 46 -8.39 -11.55 0.21
C GLY A 46 -7.35 -12.57 -0.25
N ASP A 47 -7.74 -13.49 -1.13
CA ASP A 47 -6.86 -14.55 -1.64
C ASP A 47 -5.80 -14.06 -2.65
N LEU A 48 -5.83 -12.77 -3.05
CA LEU A 48 -4.86 -12.21 -4.01
C LEU A 48 -3.47 -11.99 -3.40
N ALA A 49 -3.40 -11.73 -2.10
CA ALA A 49 -2.13 -11.60 -1.38
C ALA A 49 -2.33 -11.80 0.12
N ASP A 50 -1.45 -12.59 0.73
CA ASP A 50 -1.38 -12.78 2.18
C ASP A 50 -0.63 -11.62 2.88
N ALA A 51 -0.77 -11.55 4.20
CA ALA A 51 -0.17 -10.51 5.02
C ALA A 51 1.38 -10.46 4.92
N ASP A 52 2.07 -11.60 4.78
CA ASP A 52 3.52 -11.64 4.63
C ASP A 52 3.96 -11.10 3.26
N THR A 53 3.19 -11.36 2.21
CA THR A 53 3.39 -10.76 0.88
C THR A 53 3.22 -9.24 0.93
N ILE A 54 2.21 -8.74 1.64
CA ILE A 54 1.94 -7.31 1.80
C ILE A 54 3.06 -6.62 2.58
N ARG A 55 3.52 -7.21 3.70
CA ARG A 55 4.65 -6.67 4.49
C ARG A 55 5.92 -6.57 3.67
N ARG A 56 6.28 -7.63 2.92
CA ARG A 56 7.44 -7.61 2.02
C ARG A 56 7.32 -6.52 0.96
N LYS A 57 6.13 -6.33 0.37
CA LYS A 57 5.93 -5.24 -0.59
C LYS A 57 6.03 -3.86 0.04
N MET A 58 5.56 -3.70 1.26
CA MET A 58 5.72 -2.44 1.99
C MET A 58 7.20 -2.09 2.20
N ASP A 59 8.03 -3.06 2.61
CA ASP A 59 9.47 -2.86 2.79
C ASP A 59 10.20 -2.53 1.47
N GLU A 60 9.84 -3.20 0.38
CA GLU A 60 10.36 -2.91 -0.96
C GLU A 60 10.00 -1.48 -1.39
N LEU A 61 8.75 -1.09 -1.23
CA LEU A 61 8.25 0.21 -1.66
C LEU A 61 8.73 1.35 -0.76
N LEU A 62 9.02 1.10 0.52
CA LEU A 62 9.68 2.07 1.40
C LEU A 62 11.08 2.45 0.89
N LYS A 63 11.83 1.49 0.36
CA LYS A 63 13.15 1.77 -0.26
C LYS A 63 12.98 2.62 -1.52
N VAL A 64 12.02 2.26 -2.38
CA VAL A 64 11.71 3.03 -3.59
C VAL A 64 11.28 4.46 -3.26
N ALA A 65 10.41 4.65 -2.27
CA ALA A 65 9.95 5.97 -1.85
C ALA A 65 11.11 6.83 -1.33
N LYS A 66 12.02 6.24 -0.54
CA LYS A 66 13.24 6.95 -0.08
C LYS A 66 14.10 7.40 -1.26
N ASP A 67 14.31 6.52 -2.25
CA ASP A 67 15.08 6.86 -3.46
C ASP A 67 14.40 7.93 -4.31
N GLN A 68 13.06 7.91 -4.42
CA GLN A 68 12.30 8.92 -5.14
C GLN A 68 12.47 10.30 -4.50
N VAL A 69 12.27 10.40 -3.18
CA VAL A 69 12.47 11.65 -2.43
C VAL A 69 13.90 12.16 -2.57
N MET A 70 14.91 11.27 -2.54
CA MET A 70 16.31 11.66 -2.72
C MET A 70 16.66 12.14 -4.14
N LYS A 71 15.95 11.66 -5.17
CA LYS A 71 16.15 12.06 -6.57
C LYS A 71 15.36 13.30 -6.97
N GLU A 72 14.36 13.69 -6.20
CA GLU A 72 13.56 14.90 -6.40
C GLU A 72 14.21 16.16 -5.77
N VAL A 73 15.44 16.06 -5.25
CA VAL A 73 16.24 17.16 -4.67
C VAL A 73 17.33 17.63 -5.64
#